data_AF-A0A7C7WY00-F1
#
_entry.id   AF-A0A7C7WY00-F1
#
_cell.length_a   1.000
_cell.length_b   1.000
_cell.length_c   1.000
_cell.angle_alpha   90.00
_cell.angle_beta   90.00
_cell.angle_gamma   90.00
#
_symmetry.space_group_name_H-M   'P 1'
#
loop_
_entity.id
_entity.type
_entity.pdbx_description
1 polymer ?
#
loop_
_entity_poly.entity_id
_entity_poly.type
_entity_poly.pdbx_seq_one_letter_code
_entity_poly.pdbx_strand_id
1 'polypeptide(L)'
;MTLESSDVQNRERIENDLEMNFMVEAAAGTGKTTSIVGRMVNLIASGKCKIENIAAATFTRKAAAELRERFHAKLRYEAKRDRSADEIARLNRAMERIEYAFVGTFHSFCSLLLRERPIECGVEPGFREIDETEDMQIRDQAWQLFLNDLYSQQDQRLVRMHDLGLKTNDLKECLDRFVEFPDVQDWPHAAPDPIDLDSFQSEVRSYVEDMRSISSCFPSARGSDKLMSRYENIVRAADNADWRVHGDFFDLLELFDTTGGATLSGWHDKAIARVEKNRFADFREAIARPALDWWYQHRYQFVVELLEHARSIYDRLRKASGGLDFQDLLLRAAAALKTRPGLRSYF
;
A
#
# COMPACT_ATOMS: atom_id res chain seq x y z
N MET A 1 -32.22 11.97 -23.38
CA MET A 1 -31.89 11.55 -24.76
C MET A 1 -30.43 11.82 -25.15
N THR A 2 -29.72 12.77 -24.55
CA THR A 2 -28.32 13.09 -24.92
C THR A 2 -27.25 12.14 -24.37
N LEU A 3 -27.46 11.53 -23.19
CA LEU A 3 -26.47 10.65 -22.56
C LEU A 3 -26.38 9.26 -23.21
N GLU A 4 -27.52 8.64 -23.57
CA GLU A 4 -27.55 7.33 -24.25
C GLU A 4 -26.93 7.41 -25.65
N SER A 5 -27.16 8.51 -26.38
CA SER A 5 -26.54 8.75 -27.68
C SER A 5 -25.02 8.89 -27.59
N SER A 6 -24.51 9.47 -26.49
CA SER A 6 -23.07 9.62 -26.27
C SER A 6 -22.41 8.29 -25.87
N ASP A 7 -23.06 7.45 -25.06
CA ASP A 7 -22.53 6.15 -24.67
C ASP A 7 -22.40 5.20 -25.88
N VAL A 8 -23.41 5.16 -26.74
CA VAL A 8 -23.37 4.37 -27.99
C VAL A 8 -22.21 4.83 -28.87
N GLN A 9 -22.07 6.14 -29.07
CA GLN A 9 -20.99 6.70 -29.88
C GLN A 9 -19.61 6.38 -29.29
N ASN A 10 -19.46 6.43 -27.96
CA ASN A 10 -18.20 6.07 -27.31
C ASN A 10 -17.85 4.59 -27.51
N ARG A 11 -18.83 3.68 -27.44
CA ARG A 11 -18.61 2.25 -27.71
C ARG A 11 -18.22 2.00 -29.16
N GLU A 12 -18.88 2.67 -30.10
CA GLU A 12 -18.50 2.59 -31.52
C GLU A 12 -17.07 3.06 -31.76
N ARG A 13 -16.65 4.14 -31.10
CA ARG A 13 -15.26 4.62 -31.16
C ARG A 13 -14.29 3.62 -30.56
N ILE A 14 -14.60 3.05 -29.39
CA ILE A 14 -13.78 2.00 -28.77
C ILE A 14 -13.64 0.80 -29.73
N GLU A 15 -14.68 0.42 -30.46
CA GLU A 15 -14.61 -0.74 -31.36
C GLU A 15 -13.95 -0.45 -32.71
N ASN A 16 -13.99 0.79 -33.21
CA ASN A 16 -13.63 1.11 -34.61
C ASN A 16 -12.48 2.12 -34.78
N ASP A 17 -12.17 2.96 -33.78
CA ASP A 17 -11.02 3.89 -33.85
C ASP A 17 -9.73 3.12 -33.49
N LEU A 18 -9.28 2.25 -34.39
CA LEU A 18 -8.28 1.20 -34.11
C LEU A 18 -6.84 1.70 -33.87
N GLU A 19 -6.55 2.96 -34.17
CA GLU A 19 -5.20 3.56 -34.03
C GLU A 19 -5.05 4.47 -32.81
N MET A 20 -6.11 4.63 -32.02
CA MET A 20 -6.08 5.44 -30.79
C MET A 20 -5.97 4.58 -29.54
N ASN A 21 -5.33 5.14 -28.51
CA ASN A 21 -5.34 4.58 -27.17
C ASN A 21 -6.59 5.08 -26.41
N PHE A 22 -7.23 4.19 -25.68
CA PHE A 22 -8.42 4.52 -24.88
C PHE A 22 -8.18 4.22 -23.40
N MET A 23 -8.52 5.19 -22.55
CA MET A 23 -8.78 4.96 -21.14
C MET A 23 -10.29 4.99 -20.94
N VAL A 24 -10.87 3.88 -20.51
CA VAL A 24 -12.32 3.72 -20.42
C VAL A 24 -12.72 3.57 -18.95
N GLU A 25 -13.40 4.59 -18.42
CA GLU A 25 -14.03 4.54 -17.11
C GLU A 25 -15.49 4.10 -17.28
N ALA A 26 -15.89 3.00 -16.63
CA ALA A 26 -17.28 2.55 -16.68
C ALA A 26 -17.69 1.77 -15.43
N ALA A 27 -18.93 1.92 -15.00
CA ALA A 27 -19.52 1.17 -13.89
C ALA A 27 -19.57 -0.35 -14.16
N ALA A 28 -19.77 -1.16 -13.13
CA ALA A 28 -19.98 -2.60 -13.29
C ALA A 28 -21.18 -2.89 -14.21
N GLY A 29 -21.11 -3.97 -15.01
CA GLY A 29 -22.22 -4.39 -15.87
C GLY A 29 -22.47 -3.57 -17.15
N THR A 30 -21.67 -2.54 -17.43
CA THR A 30 -21.85 -1.62 -18.59
C THR A 30 -21.34 -2.15 -19.94
N GLY A 31 -20.90 -3.40 -20.04
CA GLY A 31 -20.45 -3.99 -21.30
C GLY A 31 -19.00 -3.66 -21.71
N LYS A 32 -18.14 -3.24 -20.76
CA LYS A 32 -16.69 -3.03 -21.00
C LYS A 32 -16.03 -4.19 -21.74
N THR A 33 -16.24 -5.41 -21.24
CA THR A 33 -15.68 -6.64 -21.84
C THR A 33 -16.17 -6.85 -23.26
N THR A 34 -17.44 -6.55 -23.53
CA THR A 34 -18.01 -6.65 -24.89
C THR A 34 -17.31 -5.71 -25.85
N SER A 35 -17.07 -4.46 -25.44
CA SER A 35 -16.40 -3.45 -26.27
C SER A 35 -14.92 -3.81 -26.52
N ILE A 36 -14.22 -4.32 -25.50
CA ILE A 36 -12.83 -4.82 -25.63
C ILE A 36 -12.77 -5.96 -26.65
N VAL A 37 -13.66 -6.95 -26.52
CA VAL A 37 -13.72 -8.09 -27.44
C VAL A 37 -14.08 -7.65 -28.87
N GLY A 38 -15.03 -6.73 -29.02
CA GLY A 38 -15.38 -6.13 -30.31
C GLY A 38 -14.17 -5.47 -30.97
N ARG A 39 -13.45 -4.64 -30.22
CA ARG A 39 -12.21 -3.99 -30.68
C ARG A 39 -11.14 -5.00 -31.11
N MET A 40 -10.91 -6.06 -30.34
CA MET A 40 -9.94 -7.11 -30.69
C MET A 40 -10.28 -7.78 -32.03
N VAL A 41 -11.56 -8.09 -32.26
CA VAL A 41 -12.02 -8.70 -33.52
C VAL A 41 -11.90 -7.71 -34.69
N ASN A 42 -12.22 -6.44 -34.49
CA ASN A 42 -12.09 -5.41 -35.53
C ASN A 42 -10.62 -5.10 -35.88
N LEU A 43 -9.70 -5.19 -34.92
CA LEU A 43 -8.24 -5.13 -35.17
C LEU A 43 -7.78 -6.22 -36.14
N ILE A 44 -8.30 -7.45 -35.99
CA ILE A 44 -8.01 -8.57 -36.89
C ILE A 44 -8.72 -8.38 -38.23
N ALA A 45 -10.01 -8.08 -38.22
CA ALA A 45 -10.82 -7.95 -39.43
C ALA A 45 -10.26 -6.86 -40.35
N SER A 46 -9.84 -5.71 -39.80
CA SER A 46 -9.22 -4.61 -40.57
C SER A 46 -7.83 -4.93 -41.12
N GLY A 47 -7.18 -5.99 -40.64
CA GLY A 47 -5.80 -6.33 -41.00
C GLY A 47 -4.73 -5.49 -40.32
N LYS A 48 -5.11 -4.60 -39.39
CA LYS A 48 -4.16 -3.78 -38.62
C LYS A 48 -3.38 -4.58 -37.58
N CYS A 49 -3.94 -5.70 -37.12
CA CYS A 49 -3.29 -6.58 -36.15
C CYS A 49 -3.49 -8.05 -36.54
N LYS A 50 -2.44 -8.87 -36.39
CA LYS A 50 -2.57 -10.32 -36.47
C LYS A 50 -2.95 -10.87 -35.09
N ILE A 51 -3.59 -12.03 -35.03
CA ILE A 51 -4.02 -12.60 -33.75
C ILE A 51 -2.84 -12.90 -32.82
N GLU A 52 -1.68 -13.30 -33.37
CA GLU A 52 -0.44 -13.51 -32.62
C GLU A 52 0.09 -12.24 -31.91
N ASN A 53 -0.32 -11.05 -32.34
CA ASN A 53 0.12 -9.77 -31.75
C ASN A 53 -0.94 -9.18 -30.81
N ILE A 54 -1.97 -9.95 -30.46
CA ILE A 54 -2.97 -9.53 -29.47
C ILE A 54 -2.51 -9.97 -28.08
N ALA A 55 -2.37 -9.00 -27.19
CA ALA A 55 -2.23 -9.21 -25.75
C ALA A 55 -3.39 -8.58 -25.00
N ALA A 56 -4.15 -9.39 -24.27
CA ALA A 56 -5.22 -8.98 -23.37
C ALA A 56 -4.96 -9.55 -21.97
N ALA A 57 -4.77 -8.66 -21.00
CA ALA A 57 -4.45 -9.02 -19.62
C ALA A 57 -5.53 -8.54 -18.64
N THR A 58 -5.75 -9.30 -17.57
CA THR A 58 -6.67 -8.96 -16.47
C THR A 58 -6.10 -9.38 -15.12
N PHE A 59 -6.81 -9.08 -14.03
CA PHE A 59 -6.36 -9.38 -12.67
C PHE A 59 -6.58 -10.84 -12.26
N THR A 60 -7.65 -11.49 -12.73
CA THR A 60 -8.02 -12.84 -12.25
C THR A 60 -8.01 -13.88 -13.37
N ARG A 61 -7.65 -15.12 -13.01
CA ARG A 61 -7.71 -16.25 -13.94
C ARG A 61 -9.13 -16.50 -14.47
N LYS A 62 -10.16 -16.27 -13.63
CA LYS A 62 -11.56 -16.38 -14.02
C LYS A 62 -11.94 -15.35 -15.09
N ALA A 63 -11.59 -14.08 -14.89
CA ALA A 63 -11.84 -13.04 -15.88
C ALA A 63 -11.07 -13.29 -17.18
N ALA A 64 -9.86 -13.83 -17.11
CA ALA A 64 -9.07 -14.19 -18.30
C ALA A 64 -9.74 -15.32 -19.10
N ALA A 65 -10.22 -16.36 -18.42
CA ALA A 65 -10.95 -17.46 -19.05
C ALA A 65 -12.23 -16.99 -19.72
N GLU A 66 -13.02 -16.15 -19.03
CA GLU A 66 -14.24 -15.56 -19.57
C GLU A 66 -13.96 -14.65 -20.78
N LEU A 67 -12.90 -13.82 -20.71
CA LEU A 67 -12.49 -12.96 -21.82
C LEU A 67 -12.09 -13.80 -23.04
N ARG A 68 -11.36 -14.91 -22.84
CA ARG A 68 -10.95 -15.83 -23.90
C ARG A 68 -12.15 -16.50 -24.57
N GLU A 69 -13.11 -16.99 -23.79
CA GLU A 69 -14.34 -17.59 -24.30
C GLU A 69 -15.15 -16.59 -25.13
N ARG A 70 -15.36 -15.37 -24.60
CA ARG A 70 -16.06 -14.29 -25.30
C ARG A 70 -15.36 -13.89 -26.60
N PHE A 71 -14.03 -13.78 -26.57
CA PHE A 71 -13.24 -13.46 -27.75
C PHE A 71 -13.40 -14.51 -28.84
N HIS A 72 -13.29 -15.79 -28.48
CA HIS A 72 -13.46 -16.90 -29.41
C HIS A 72 -14.87 -16.97 -30.01
N ALA A 73 -15.90 -16.80 -29.17
CA ALA A 73 -17.30 -16.78 -29.62
C ALA A 73 -17.56 -15.62 -30.58
N LYS A 74 -17.06 -14.42 -30.28
CA LYS A 74 -17.22 -13.23 -31.13
C LYS A 74 -16.47 -13.40 -32.45
N LEU A 75 -15.25 -13.94 -32.44
CA LEU A 75 -14.46 -14.19 -33.66
C LEU A 75 -15.22 -15.12 -34.62
N ARG A 76 -15.75 -16.25 -34.11
CA ARG A 76 -16.59 -17.20 -34.88
C ARG A 76 -17.87 -16.57 -35.40
N TYR A 77 -18.52 -15.74 -34.59
CA TYR A 77 -19.75 -15.06 -34.96
C TYR A 77 -19.49 -14.08 -36.12
N GLU A 78 -18.48 -13.23 -36.00
CA GLU A 78 -18.14 -12.22 -37.00
C GLU A 78 -17.62 -12.82 -38.31
N ALA A 79 -16.96 -13.98 -38.28
CA ALA A 79 -16.52 -14.71 -39.47
C ALA A 79 -17.68 -15.24 -40.34
N LYS A 80 -18.91 -15.32 -39.80
CA LYS A 80 -20.12 -15.77 -40.50
C LYS A 80 -21.03 -14.63 -40.95
N ARG A 81 -20.64 -13.37 -40.72
CA ARG A 81 -21.44 -12.20 -41.07
C ARG A 81 -21.17 -11.75 -42.50
N ASP A 82 -22.00 -10.82 -42.96
CA ASP A 82 -21.77 -10.08 -44.19
C ASP A 82 -20.59 -9.11 -43.98
N ARG A 83 -19.41 -9.54 -44.43
CA ARG A 83 -18.12 -8.84 -44.42
C ARG A 83 -17.43 -9.09 -45.75
N SER A 84 -16.44 -8.27 -46.09
CA SER A 84 -15.65 -8.51 -47.30
C SER A 84 -14.93 -9.87 -47.25
N ALA A 85 -14.68 -10.48 -48.41
CA ALA A 85 -13.99 -11.77 -48.50
C ALA A 85 -12.62 -11.75 -47.79
N ASP A 86 -11.91 -10.61 -47.88
CA ASP A 86 -10.61 -10.43 -47.24
C ASP A 86 -10.71 -10.37 -45.70
N GLU A 87 -11.74 -9.70 -45.16
CA GLU A 87 -12.00 -9.69 -43.72
C GLU A 87 -12.32 -11.10 -43.21
N ILE A 88 -13.19 -11.82 -43.91
CA ILE A 88 -13.56 -13.20 -43.55
C ILE A 88 -12.33 -14.11 -43.59
N ALA A 89 -11.47 -13.98 -44.61
CA ALA A 89 -10.22 -14.73 -44.69
C ALA A 89 -9.29 -14.46 -43.50
N ARG A 90 -9.15 -13.18 -43.08
CA ARG A 90 -8.36 -12.81 -41.90
C ARG A 90 -8.95 -13.39 -40.61
N LEU A 91 -10.27 -13.33 -40.43
CA LEU A 91 -10.96 -13.88 -39.27
C LEU A 91 -10.85 -15.41 -39.20
N ASN A 92 -10.98 -16.11 -40.34
CA ASN A 92 -10.79 -17.55 -40.42
C ASN A 92 -9.37 -17.97 -40.06
N ARG A 93 -8.36 -17.30 -40.62
CA ARG A 93 -6.95 -17.51 -40.26
C ARG A 93 -6.68 -17.25 -38.78
N ALA A 94 -7.34 -16.24 -38.20
CA ALA A 94 -7.23 -15.97 -36.78
C ALA A 94 -7.81 -17.12 -35.94
N MET A 95 -8.95 -17.70 -36.32
CA MET A 95 -9.52 -18.86 -35.61
C MET A 95 -8.56 -20.06 -35.59
N GLU A 96 -7.86 -20.33 -36.69
CA GLU A 96 -6.84 -21.41 -36.76
C GLU A 96 -5.64 -21.17 -35.84
N ARG A 97 -5.39 -19.91 -35.48
CA ARG A 97 -4.21 -19.47 -34.71
C ARG A 97 -4.59 -18.84 -33.38
N ILE A 98 -5.78 -19.15 -32.86
CA ILE A 98 -6.31 -18.48 -31.66
C ILE A 98 -5.45 -18.71 -30.42
N GLU A 99 -4.74 -19.85 -30.35
CA GLU A 99 -3.84 -20.20 -29.25
C GLU A 99 -2.61 -19.29 -29.16
N TYR A 100 -2.28 -18.57 -30.24
CA TYR A 100 -1.17 -17.61 -30.26
C TYR A 100 -1.53 -16.23 -29.70
N ALA A 101 -2.81 -15.92 -29.50
CA ALA A 101 -3.20 -14.70 -28.81
C ALA A 101 -2.95 -14.84 -27.30
N PHE A 102 -2.29 -13.87 -26.71
CA PHE A 102 -2.18 -13.81 -25.26
C PHE A 102 -3.49 -13.28 -24.67
N VAL A 103 -4.22 -14.14 -23.96
CA VAL A 103 -5.39 -13.76 -23.14
C VAL A 103 -5.20 -14.33 -21.76
N GLY A 104 -4.72 -13.55 -20.81
CA GLY A 104 -4.21 -14.07 -19.53
C GLY A 104 -4.32 -13.07 -18.38
N THR A 105 -3.62 -13.36 -17.29
CA THR A 105 -3.46 -12.38 -16.20
C THR A 105 -2.25 -11.48 -16.45
N PHE A 106 -2.22 -10.31 -15.81
CA PHE A 106 -1.03 -9.45 -15.81
C PHE A 106 0.22 -10.20 -15.34
N HIS A 107 0.08 -11.07 -14.33
CA HIS A 107 1.18 -11.91 -13.83
C HIS A 107 1.74 -12.80 -14.94
N SER A 108 0.88 -13.58 -15.61
CA SER A 108 1.31 -14.46 -16.70
C SER A 108 1.87 -13.70 -17.91
N PHE A 109 1.39 -12.48 -18.16
CA PHE A 109 1.91 -11.64 -19.24
C PHE A 109 3.34 -11.20 -18.95
N CYS A 110 3.57 -10.69 -17.75
CA CYS A 110 4.90 -10.24 -17.33
C CYS A 110 5.87 -11.42 -17.29
N SER A 111 5.46 -12.57 -16.75
CA SER A 111 6.28 -13.79 -16.74
C SER A 111 6.64 -14.25 -18.16
N LEU A 112 5.68 -14.27 -19.09
CA LEU A 112 5.92 -14.60 -20.49
C LEU A 112 6.94 -13.64 -21.14
N LEU A 113 6.69 -12.33 -21.03
CA LEU A 113 7.56 -11.29 -21.59
C LEU A 113 9.01 -11.42 -21.10
N LEU A 114 9.18 -11.62 -19.80
CA LEU A 114 10.49 -11.73 -19.17
C LEU A 114 11.21 -13.04 -19.56
N ARG A 115 10.47 -14.14 -19.73
CA ARG A 115 11.03 -15.46 -20.11
C ARG A 115 11.46 -15.52 -21.57
N GLU A 116 10.84 -14.77 -22.47
CA GLU A 116 11.23 -14.77 -23.88
C GLU A 116 12.58 -14.06 -24.12
N ARG A 117 12.87 -13.00 -23.35
CA ARG A 117 14.10 -12.20 -23.51
C ARG A 117 14.74 -11.88 -22.14
N PRO A 118 15.17 -12.88 -21.36
CA PRO A 118 15.58 -12.69 -19.97
C PRO A 118 16.80 -11.75 -19.83
N ILE A 119 17.79 -11.91 -20.71
CA ILE A 119 19.00 -11.07 -20.74
C ILE A 119 18.64 -9.61 -21.02
N GLU A 120 17.73 -9.38 -21.98
CA GLU A 120 17.27 -8.03 -22.28
C GLU A 120 16.41 -7.47 -21.15
N CYS A 121 15.66 -8.29 -20.45
CA CYS A 121 14.87 -7.82 -19.32
C CYS A 121 15.68 -7.68 -18.02
N GLY A 122 16.98 -7.99 -18.04
CA GLY A 122 17.85 -7.92 -16.86
C GLY A 122 17.46 -8.92 -15.77
N VAL A 123 16.89 -10.07 -16.17
CA VAL A 123 16.52 -11.18 -15.30
C VAL A 123 17.35 -12.42 -15.61
N GLU A 124 17.49 -13.30 -14.63
CA GLU A 124 18.20 -14.55 -14.80
C GLU A 124 17.43 -15.49 -15.77
N PRO A 125 18.11 -16.10 -16.77
CA PRO A 125 17.49 -17.14 -17.58
C PRO A 125 16.99 -18.29 -16.70
N GLY A 126 15.70 -18.61 -16.81
CA GLY A 126 15.10 -19.66 -15.98
C GLY A 126 14.74 -19.20 -14.56
N PHE A 127 14.60 -17.89 -14.32
CA PHE A 127 14.09 -17.38 -13.04
C PHE A 127 12.80 -18.12 -12.62
N ARG A 128 12.68 -18.29 -11.30
CA ARG A 128 11.50 -18.87 -10.68
C ARG A 128 10.66 -17.77 -10.04
N GLU A 129 9.38 -18.01 -9.97
CA GLU A 129 8.47 -17.12 -9.24
C GLU A 129 8.53 -17.51 -7.76
N ILE A 130 8.71 -16.54 -6.88
CA ILE A 130 8.61 -16.77 -5.43
C ILE A 130 7.16 -16.62 -5.00
N ASP A 131 6.70 -17.54 -4.16
CA ASP A 131 5.39 -17.45 -3.55
C ASP A 131 5.43 -16.62 -2.26
N GLU A 132 4.26 -16.32 -1.71
CA GLU A 132 4.11 -15.52 -0.49
C GLU A 132 4.79 -16.17 0.73
N THR A 133 4.84 -17.51 0.78
CA THR A 133 5.42 -18.22 1.92
C THR A 133 6.94 -18.12 1.90
N GLU A 134 7.53 -18.32 0.73
CA GLU A 134 8.96 -18.17 0.53
C GLU A 134 9.40 -16.71 0.72
N ASP A 135 8.65 -15.76 0.18
CA ASP A 135 8.95 -14.34 0.38
C ASP A 135 8.91 -13.96 1.86
N MET A 136 7.92 -14.46 2.62
CA MET A 136 7.85 -14.29 4.07
C MET A 136 9.07 -14.88 4.78
N GLN A 137 9.54 -16.06 4.37
CA GLN A 137 10.77 -16.66 4.93
C GLN A 137 12.02 -15.79 4.65
N ILE A 138 12.11 -15.20 3.46
CA ILE A 138 13.21 -14.29 3.10
C ILE A 138 13.14 -13.01 3.95
N ARG A 139 11.94 -12.44 4.17
CA ARG A 139 11.73 -11.28 5.05
C ARG A 139 12.14 -11.58 6.49
N ASP A 140 11.75 -12.74 7.02
CA ASP A 140 12.12 -13.16 8.37
C ASP A 140 13.63 -13.37 8.50
N GLN A 141 14.26 -14.03 7.53
CA GLN A 141 15.71 -14.20 7.50
C GLN A 141 16.44 -12.85 7.43
N ALA A 142 15.98 -11.94 6.57
CA ALA A 142 16.56 -10.60 6.44
C ALA A 142 16.48 -9.83 7.76
N TRP A 143 15.35 -9.90 8.44
CA TRP A 143 15.15 -9.27 9.74
C TRP A 143 16.09 -9.84 10.82
N GLN A 144 16.23 -11.17 10.89
CA GLN A 144 17.14 -11.80 11.83
C GLN A 144 18.60 -11.41 11.56
N LEU A 145 19.03 -11.38 10.30
CA LEU A 145 20.37 -10.94 9.93
C LEU A 145 20.60 -9.47 10.27
N PHE A 146 19.62 -8.60 10.02
CA PHE A 146 19.66 -7.19 10.39
C PHE A 146 19.85 -7.00 11.90
N LEU A 147 19.04 -7.66 12.72
CA LEU A 147 19.17 -7.58 14.18
C LEU A 147 20.50 -8.15 14.68
N ASN A 148 20.92 -9.30 14.15
CA ASN A 148 22.20 -9.90 14.51
C ASN A 148 23.38 -8.95 14.21
N ASP A 149 23.33 -8.24 13.07
CA ASP A 149 24.32 -7.24 12.72
C ASP A 149 24.35 -6.11 13.75
N LEU A 150 23.20 -5.51 14.08
CA LEU A 150 23.09 -4.45 15.10
C LEU A 150 23.65 -4.87 16.47
N TYR A 151 23.25 -6.06 16.96
CA TYR A 151 23.68 -6.56 18.27
C TYR A 151 25.17 -6.91 18.29
N SER A 152 25.68 -7.53 17.22
CA SER A 152 27.09 -7.94 17.15
C SER A 152 28.04 -6.74 17.13
N GLN A 153 27.61 -5.63 16.51
CA GLN A 153 28.41 -4.41 16.40
C GLN A 153 28.21 -3.45 17.58
N GLN A 154 27.31 -3.75 18.53
CA GLN A 154 26.88 -2.83 19.59
C GLN A 154 26.49 -1.46 19.02
N ASP A 155 25.71 -1.48 17.94
CA ASP A 155 25.43 -0.30 17.15
C ASP A 155 24.66 0.76 17.95
N GLN A 156 25.05 2.04 17.81
CA GLN A 156 24.41 3.16 18.51
C GLN A 156 22.91 3.29 18.16
N ARG A 157 22.49 2.75 17.03
CA ARG A 157 21.07 2.65 16.64
C ARG A 157 20.24 1.88 17.67
N LEU A 158 20.81 0.91 18.40
CA LEU A 158 20.09 0.20 19.46
C LEU A 158 19.73 1.11 20.64
N VAL A 159 20.64 1.99 21.04
CA VAL A 159 20.40 3.00 22.09
C VAL A 159 19.31 3.95 21.63
N ARG A 160 19.42 4.45 20.38
CA ARG A 160 18.41 5.36 19.82
C ARG A 160 17.04 4.70 19.66
N MET A 161 16.98 3.41 19.32
CA MET A 161 15.72 2.65 19.29
C MET A 161 15.05 2.61 20.67
N HIS A 162 15.83 2.34 21.71
CA HIS A 162 15.35 2.35 23.09
C HIS A 162 14.83 3.74 23.50
N ASP A 163 15.61 4.80 23.25
CA ASP A 163 15.23 6.18 23.59
C ASP A 163 13.95 6.61 22.86
N LEU A 164 13.76 6.15 21.61
CA LEU A 164 12.57 6.41 20.79
C LEU A 164 11.39 5.47 21.06
N GLY A 165 11.49 4.57 22.04
CA GLY A 165 10.43 3.60 22.37
C GLY A 165 10.11 2.64 21.21
N LEU A 166 11.07 2.37 20.33
CA LEU A 166 10.88 1.51 19.15
C LEU A 166 11.16 0.05 19.51
N LYS A 167 10.13 -0.79 19.40
CA LYS A 167 10.24 -2.23 19.64
C LYS A 167 10.56 -2.96 18.35
N THR A 168 11.35 -4.03 18.46
CA THR A 168 11.75 -4.84 17.31
C THR A 168 10.56 -5.48 16.59
N ASN A 169 9.52 -5.90 17.31
CA ASN A 169 8.33 -6.51 16.71
C ASN A 169 7.55 -5.50 15.86
N ASP A 170 7.37 -4.27 16.37
CA ASP A 170 6.69 -3.20 15.64
C ASP A 170 7.47 -2.84 14.36
N LEU A 171 8.80 -2.75 14.45
CA LEU A 171 9.66 -2.52 13.29
C LEU A 171 9.63 -3.67 12.27
N LYS A 172 9.48 -4.92 12.71
CA LYS A 172 9.31 -6.06 11.79
C LYS A 172 8.00 -5.94 11.01
N GLU A 173 6.90 -5.62 11.68
CA GLU A 173 5.63 -5.37 10.98
C GLU A 173 5.73 -4.19 10.00
N CYS A 174 6.48 -3.15 10.36
CA CYS A 174 6.77 -2.05 9.45
C CYS A 174 7.60 -2.52 8.24
N LEU A 175 8.64 -3.34 8.43
CA LEU A 175 9.44 -3.90 7.34
C LEU A 175 8.57 -4.72 6.39
N ASP A 176 7.70 -5.58 6.93
CA ASP A 176 6.84 -6.43 6.13
C ASP A 176 5.95 -5.60 5.19
N ARG A 177 5.45 -4.45 5.64
CA ARG A 177 4.72 -3.51 4.77
C ARG A 177 5.66 -2.73 3.85
N PHE A 178 6.83 -2.32 4.34
CA PHE A 178 7.78 -1.48 3.61
C PHE A 178 8.31 -2.15 2.34
N VAL A 179 8.54 -3.46 2.38
CA VAL A 179 9.02 -4.22 1.21
C VAL A 179 7.95 -4.43 0.13
N GLU A 180 6.66 -4.25 0.45
CA GLU A 180 5.56 -4.35 -0.53
C GLU A 180 5.52 -3.16 -1.51
N PHE A 181 6.21 -2.08 -1.19
CA PHE A 181 6.26 -0.85 -2.00
C PHE A 181 7.67 -0.59 -2.53
N PRO A 182 8.25 -1.51 -3.33
CA PRO A 182 9.63 -1.37 -3.76
C PRO A 182 9.85 -0.23 -4.75
N ASP A 183 8.79 0.27 -5.37
CA ASP A 183 8.74 1.36 -6.33
C ASP A 183 8.70 2.76 -5.69
N VAL A 184 8.47 2.86 -4.38
CA VAL A 184 8.58 4.12 -3.64
C VAL A 184 10.06 4.45 -3.47
N GLN A 185 10.52 5.46 -4.21
CA GLN A 185 11.93 5.91 -4.18
C GLN A 185 12.21 6.84 -3.02
N ASP A 186 11.26 7.73 -2.69
CA ASP A 186 11.41 8.74 -1.66
C ASP A 186 10.29 8.61 -0.63
N TRP A 187 10.68 8.31 0.61
CA TRP A 187 9.80 8.35 1.77
C TRP A 187 9.95 9.72 2.45
N PRO A 188 8.92 10.56 2.53
CA PRO A 188 9.06 11.92 3.03
C PRO A 188 9.32 11.93 4.53
N HIS A 189 10.55 12.24 4.94
CA HIS A 189 11.00 12.11 6.33
C HIS A 189 11.72 13.36 6.88
N ALA A 190 11.35 14.55 6.42
CA ALA A 190 11.94 15.79 6.95
C ALA A 190 11.77 15.85 8.48
N ALA A 191 12.89 16.04 9.19
CA ALA A 191 12.87 16.19 10.63
C ALA A 191 12.01 17.40 11.01
N PRO A 192 11.11 17.27 12.00
CA PRO A 192 10.38 18.42 12.50
C PRO A 192 11.33 19.38 13.22
N ASP A 193 10.95 20.66 13.31
CA ASP A 193 11.71 21.65 14.08
C ASP A 193 11.89 21.19 15.53
N PRO A 194 13.10 21.28 16.13
CA PRO A 194 13.31 20.83 17.49
C PRO A 194 12.41 21.56 18.49
N ILE A 195 11.84 20.81 19.43
CA ILE A 195 11.13 21.37 20.59
C ILE A 195 12.02 21.34 21.83
N ASP A 196 11.80 22.28 22.74
CA ASP A 196 12.40 22.25 24.08
C ASP A 196 11.70 21.17 24.92
N LEU A 197 12.23 19.95 24.86
CA LEU A 197 11.68 18.80 25.57
C LEU A 197 11.69 18.99 27.10
N ASP A 198 12.69 19.67 27.67
CA ASP A 198 12.78 19.87 29.12
C ASP A 198 11.67 20.81 29.61
N SER A 199 11.45 21.91 28.88
CA SER A 199 10.35 22.82 29.15
C SER A 199 9.00 22.12 28.98
N PHE A 200 8.83 21.36 27.91
CA PHE A 200 7.60 20.63 27.63
C PHE A 200 7.29 19.56 28.69
N GLN A 201 8.27 18.73 29.05
CA GLN A 201 8.12 17.73 30.11
C GLN A 201 7.74 18.38 31.45
N SER A 202 8.28 19.56 31.75
CA SER A 202 7.95 20.31 32.96
C SER A 202 6.49 20.78 32.97
N GLU A 203 5.96 21.23 31.82
CA GLU A 203 4.55 21.62 31.66
C GLU A 203 3.61 20.42 31.83
N VAL A 204 3.91 19.29 31.19
CA VAL A 204 3.12 18.05 31.34
C VAL A 204 3.17 17.55 32.79
N ARG A 205 4.33 17.63 33.45
CA ARG A 205 4.47 17.24 34.86
C ARG A 205 3.59 18.10 35.77
N SER A 206 3.62 19.41 35.60
CA SER A 206 2.76 20.33 36.35
C SER A 206 1.27 19.99 36.14
N TYR A 207 0.87 19.69 34.89
CA TYR A 207 -0.50 19.30 34.59
C TYR A 207 -0.90 17.98 35.30
N VAL A 208 -0.01 16.98 35.30
CA VAL A 208 -0.24 15.70 36.00
C VAL A 208 -0.30 15.87 37.52
N GLU A 209 0.49 16.78 38.11
CA GLU A 209 0.42 17.10 39.54
C GLU A 209 -0.93 17.72 39.94
N ASP A 210 -1.46 18.62 39.10
CA ASP A 210 -2.81 19.15 39.29
C ASP A 210 -3.86 18.04 39.17
N MET A 211 -3.72 17.15 38.18
CA MET A 211 -4.60 15.99 38.03
C MET A 211 -4.58 15.08 39.27
N ARG A 212 -3.40 14.85 39.86
CA ARG A 212 -3.24 14.07 41.10
C ARG A 212 -4.02 14.72 42.23
N SER A 213 -3.84 16.02 42.42
CA SER A 213 -4.54 16.80 43.45
C SER A 213 -6.06 16.70 43.30
N ILE A 214 -6.58 16.87 42.08
CA ILE A 214 -8.02 16.77 41.79
C ILE A 214 -8.53 15.34 41.99
N SER A 215 -7.78 14.33 41.53
CA SER A 215 -8.19 12.93 41.60
C SER A 215 -8.33 12.40 43.03
N SER A 216 -7.56 12.96 43.97
CA SER A 216 -7.65 12.63 45.39
C SER A 216 -9.01 13.02 46.02
N CYS A 217 -9.74 13.94 45.39
CA CYS A 217 -11.04 14.43 45.82
C CYS A 217 -12.22 13.75 45.08
N PHE A 218 -11.97 12.74 44.25
CA PHE A 218 -13.04 12.04 43.55
C PHE A 218 -13.90 11.18 44.49
N PRO A 219 -15.23 11.12 44.27
CA PRO A 219 -16.10 10.31 45.10
C PRO A 219 -15.88 8.80 44.86
N SER A 220 -16.16 7.99 45.88
CA SER A 220 -16.09 6.53 45.78
C SER A 220 -17.15 5.95 44.81
N ALA A 221 -18.30 6.62 44.68
CA ALA A 221 -19.38 6.25 43.76
C ALA A 221 -19.29 7.05 42.45
N ARG A 222 -18.50 6.54 41.49
CA ARG A 222 -18.06 7.28 40.28
C ARG A 222 -19.05 7.25 39.10
N GLY A 223 -20.04 6.36 39.15
CA GLY A 223 -20.93 6.13 38.02
C GLY A 223 -20.17 5.71 36.76
N SER A 224 -20.54 6.28 35.61
CA SER A 224 -19.95 6.00 34.30
C SER A 224 -18.98 7.09 33.79
N ASP A 225 -18.46 7.96 34.67
CA ASP A 225 -17.62 9.08 34.24
C ASP A 225 -16.24 8.59 33.78
N LYS A 226 -15.95 8.79 32.49
CA LYS A 226 -14.71 8.34 31.87
C LYS A 226 -13.55 9.30 32.12
N LEU A 227 -13.81 10.55 32.47
CA LEU A 227 -12.78 11.55 32.74
C LEU A 227 -12.08 11.27 34.07
N MET A 228 -12.83 10.93 35.13
CA MET A 228 -12.25 10.55 36.43
C MET A 228 -11.32 9.34 36.29
N SER A 229 -11.81 8.28 35.61
CA SER A 229 -11.03 7.07 35.36
C SER A 229 -9.78 7.36 34.53
N ARG A 230 -9.87 8.30 33.58
CA ARG A 230 -8.74 8.74 32.77
C ARG A 230 -7.69 9.47 33.59
N TYR A 231 -8.12 10.34 34.51
CA TYR A 231 -7.20 11.05 35.41
C TYR A 231 -6.38 10.06 36.24
N GLU A 232 -7.05 9.10 36.87
CA GLU A 232 -6.38 8.08 37.67
C GLU A 232 -5.42 7.21 36.83
N ASN A 233 -5.84 6.84 35.61
CA ASN A 233 -4.99 6.09 34.69
C ASN A 233 -3.74 6.87 34.28
N ILE A 234 -3.87 8.17 33.97
CA ILE A 234 -2.76 9.04 33.59
C ILE A 234 -1.83 9.25 34.78
N VAL A 235 -2.36 9.56 35.97
CA VAL A 235 -1.55 9.73 37.19
C VAL A 235 -0.77 8.45 37.51
N ARG A 236 -1.44 7.29 37.43
CA ARG A 236 -0.80 5.99 37.64
C ARG A 236 0.25 5.69 36.56
N ALA A 237 0.00 6.02 35.30
CA ALA A 237 0.97 5.83 34.23
C ALA A 237 2.21 6.74 34.46
N ALA A 238 1.99 7.99 34.84
CA ALA A 238 3.04 8.94 35.17
C ALA A 238 3.90 8.52 36.36
N ASP A 239 3.32 7.88 37.38
CA ASP A 239 4.04 7.32 38.53
C ASP A 239 4.96 6.14 38.14
N ASN A 240 4.66 5.44 37.06
CA ASN A 240 5.40 4.25 36.62
C ASN A 240 6.34 4.50 35.43
N ALA A 241 6.21 5.64 34.76
CA ALA A 241 7.02 5.99 33.59
C ALA A 241 8.42 6.50 33.99
N ASP A 242 9.46 6.12 33.24
CA ASP A 242 10.74 6.83 33.31
C ASP A 242 10.71 8.06 32.38
N TRP A 243 10.47 9.24 32.96
CA TRP A 243 10.37 10.50 32.21
C TRP A 243 11.66 10.88 31.47
N ARG A 244 12.79 10.23 31.76
CA ARG A 244 14.05 10.45 31.02
C ARG A 244 14.10 9.69 29.70
N VAL A 245 13.33 8.61 29.57
CA VAL A 245 13.18 7.86 28.33
C VAL A 245 12.06 8.51 27.52
N HIS A 246 12.40 9.06 26.35
CA HIS A 246 11.41 9.80 25.55
C HIS A 246 10.24 8.90 25.12
N GLY A 247 10.51 7.63 24.79
CA GLY A 247 9.48 6.61 24.56
C GLY A 247 8.42 6.54 25.66
N ASP A 248 8.84 6.28 26.89
CA ASP A 248 7.94 6.19 28.06
C ASP A 248 7.14 7.50 28.29
N PHE A 249 7.79 8.64 28.11
CA PHE A 249 7.13 9.94 28.24
C PHE A 249 6.04 10.17 27.17
N PHE A 250 6.30 9.81 25.92
CA PHE A 250 5.31 9.96 24.86
C PHE A 250 4.22 8.87 24.91
N ASP A 251 4.51 7.66 25.38
CA ASP A 251 3.51 6.63 25.70
C ASP A 251 2.52 7.14 26.77
N LEU A 252 3.01 7.87 27.78
CA LEU A 252 2.16 8.58 28.74
C LEU A 252 1.31 9.65 28.05
N LEU A 253 1.92 10.43 27.14
CA LEU A 253 1.23 11.52 26.44
C LEU A 253 0.10 11.02 25.52
N GLU A 254 0.24 9.83 24.93
CA GLU A 254 -0.81 9.19 24.12
C GLU A 254 -2.13 9.00 24.89
N LEU A 255 -2.07 8.82 26.23
CA LEU A 255 -3.27 8.73 27.07
C LEU A 255 -4.11 10.02 27.07
N PHE A 256 -3.50 11.15 26.72
CA PHE A 256 -4.18 12.43 26.58
C PHE A 256 -4.92 12.56 25.23
N ASP A 257 -4.51 11.87 24.16
CA ASP A 257 -5.14 11.96 22.84
C ASP A 257 -6.36 11.05 22.70
N THR A 258 -7.37 11.29 23.53
CA THR A 258 -8.62 10.51 23.52
C THR A 258 -9.85 11.41 23.58
N THR A 259 -10.81 11.19 22.67
CA THR A 259 -12.06 11.98 22.60
C THR A 259 -13.13 11.47 23.57
N GLY A 260 -13.96 12.38 24.10
CA GLY A 260 -15.06 12.06 25.02
C GLY A 260 -14.59 11.75 26.45
N GLY A 261 -15.39 12.03 27.48
CA GLY A 261 -14.91 11.85 28.86
C GLY A 261 -15.91 12.10 29.99
N ALA A 262 -16.49 13.30 30.08
CA ALA A 262 -17.29 13.63 31.26
C ALA A 262 -18.79 13.31 31.06
N THR A 263 -19.33 12.43 31.91
CA THR A 263 -20.76 12.42 32.22
C THR A 263 -20.91 13.16 33.54
N LEU A 264 -21.43 14.39 33.49
CA LEU A 264 -21.53 15.36 34.59
C LEU A 264 -22.30 14.88 35.85
N SER A 265 -22.63 13.59 35.96
CA SER A 265 -23.43 12.97 37.01
C SER A 265 -22.63 12.47 38.21
N GLY A 266 -21.32 12.22 38.07
CA GLY A 266 -20.48 11.64 39.13
C GLY A 266 -19.66 12.64 39.96
N TRP A 267 -19.67 13.93 39.61
CA TRP A 267 -18.85 14.96 40.25
C TRP A 267 -19.59 15.61 41.43
N HIS A 268 -18.86 15.95 42.50
CA HIS A 268 -19.40 16.70 43.64
C HIS A 268 -19.97 18.07 43.21
N ASP A 269 -19.36 18.69 42.20
CA ASP A 269 -19.82 19.92 41.58
C ASP A 269 -19.77 19.82 40.05
N LYS A 270 -20.92 20.08 39.40
CA LYS A 270 -21.06 20.09 37.93
C LYS A 270 -20.30 21.23 37.27
N ALA A 271 -20.06 22.34 37.97
CA ALA A 271 -19.26 23.45 37.47
C ALA A 271 -17.78 23.03 37.35
N ILE A 272 -17.24 22.39 38.39
CA ILE A 272 -15.87 21.83 38.38
C ILE A 272 -15.73 20.79 37.27
N ALA A 273 -16.71 19.89 37.13
CA ALA A 273 -16.71 18.88 36.07
C ALA A 273 -16.61 19.51 34.66
N ARG A 274 -17.30 20.63 34.44
CA ARG A 274 -17.28 21.34 33.15
C ARG A 274 -15.95 22.07 32.92
N VAL A 275 -15.39 22.69 33.96
CA VAL A 275 -14.08 23.35 33.91
C VAL A 275 -13.00 22.32 33.58
N GLU A 276 -12.93 21.20 34.30
CA GLU A 276 -11.91 20.17 34.06
C GLU A 276 -12.08 19.45 32.72
N LYS A 277 -13.32 19.28 32.25
CA LYS A 277 -13.56 18.77 30.90
C LYS A 277 -12.98 19.70 29.83
N ASN A 278 -13.20 21.01 29.97
CA ASN A 278 -12.67 22.00 29.03
C ASN A 278 -11.15 22.08 29.14
N ARG A 279 -10.60 22.17 30.35
CA ARG A 279 -9.16 22.18 30.62
C ARG A 279 -8.43 20.98 30.01
N PHE A 280 -9.00 19.77 30.13
CA PHE A 280 -8.45 18.58 29.50
C PHE A 280 -8.52 18.62 27.98
N ALA A 281 -9.62 19.12 27.41
CA ALA A 281 -9.75 19.28 25.96
C ALA A 281 -8.76 20.31 25.42
N ASP A 282 -8.60 21.44 26.12
CA ASP A 282 -7.67 22.50 25.75
C ASP A 282 -6.22 22.00 25.82
N PHE A 283 -5.84 21.29 26.89
CA PHE A 283 -4.52 20.67 27.00
C PHE A 283 -4.28 19.64 25.88
N ARG A 284 -5.28 18.80 25.59
CA ARG A 284 -5.17 17.82 24.50
C ARG A 284 -4.89 18.47 23.15
N GLU A 285 -5.66 19.50 22.77
CA GLU A 285 -5.53 20.12 21.44
C GLU A 285 -4.35 21.09 21.36
N ALA A 286 -4.02 21.81 22.43
CA ALA A 286 -2.95 22.81 22.41
C ALA A 286 -1.55 22.23 22.70
N ILE A 287 -1.47 21.15 23.48
CA ILE A 287 -0.21 20.64 24.03
C ILE A 287 0.04 19.19 23.58
N ALA A 288 -0.87 18.26 23.93
CA ALA A 288 -0.61 16.84 23.72
C ALA A 288 -0.56 16.43 22.24
N ARG A 289 -1.56 16.82 21.43
CA ARG A 289 -1.63 16.44 20.01
C ARG A 289 -0.47 17.02 19.19
N PRO A 290 -0.15 18.33 19.26
CA PRO A 290 1.00 18.87 18.53
C PRO A 290 2.32 18.19 18.89
N ALA A 291 2.52 17.86 20.15
CA ALA A 291 3.73 17.17 20.60
C ALA A 291 3.78 15.69 20.16
N LEU A 292 2.63 14.99 20.14
CA LEU A 292 2.55 13.64 19.56
C LEU A 292 2.80 13.66 18.05
N ASP A 293 2.23 14.61 17.32
CA ASP A 293 2.49 14.78 15.89
C ASP A 293 3.98 15.03 15.62
N TRP A 294 4.60 15.89 16.42
CA TRP A 294 6.05 16.11 16.39
C TRP A 294 6.82 14.82 16.68
N TRP A 295 6.42 14.07 17.70
CA TRP A 295 7.07 12.81 18.10
C TRP A 295 7.01 11.76 17.01
N TYR A 296 5.86 11.58 16.36
CA TYR A 296 5.71 10.66 15.25
C TYR A 296 6.58 11.06 14.06
N GLN A 297 6.65 12.36 13.72
CA GLN A 297 7.55 12.86 12.67
C GLN A 297 9.03 12.64 13.02
N HIS A 298 9.41 12.89 14.28
CA HIS A 298 10.77 12.68 14.77
C HIS A 298 11.19 11.21 14.72
N ARG A 299 10.29 10.28 15.09
CA ARG A 299 10.53 8.83 14.99
C ARG A 299 10.61 8.36 13.54
N TYR A 300 9.74 8.89 12.67
CA TYR A 300 9.56 8.42 11.30
C TYR A 300 10.87 8.40 10.51
N GLN A 301 11.68 9.47 10.59
CA GLN A 301 12.98 9.52 9.93
C GLN A 301 13.88 8.33 10.31
N PHE A 302 14.05 8.13 11.61
CA PHE A 302 14.92 7.07 12.09
C PHE A 302 14.37 5.67 11.76
N VAL A 303 13.05 5.50 11.80
CA VAL A 303 12.40 4.25 11.37
C VAL A 303 12.68 3.97 9.90
N VAL A 304 12.50 4.94 8.99
CA VAL A 304 12.79 4.77 7.57
C VAL A 304 14.25 4.36 7.34
N GLU A 305 15.20 5.04 7.99
CA GLU A 305 16.63 4.68 7.90
C GLU A 305 16.92 3.23 8.33
N LEU A 306 16.23 2.71 9.37
CA LEU A 306 16.36 1.31 9.79
C LEU A 306 15.75 0.35 8.76
N LEU A 307 14.56 0.69 8.25
CA LEU A 307 13.83 -0.14 7.29
C LEU A 307 14.56 -0.24 5.95
N GLU A 308 15.20 0.84 5.49
CA GLU A 308 16.04 0.81 4.27
C GLU A 308 17.22 -0.15 4.41
N HIS A 309 17.91 -0.15 5.55
CA HIS A 309 18.98 -1.09 5.82
C HIS A 309 18.48 -2.54 5.84
N ALA A 310 17.38 -2.82 6.55
CA ALA A 310 16.79 -4.15 6.61
C ALA A 310 16.30 -4.62 5.22
N ARG A 311 15.66 -3.72 4.46
CA ARG A 311 15.24 -3.96 3.07
C ARG A 311 16.43 -4.28 2.17
N SER A 312 17.58 -3.62 2.34
CA SER A 312 18.77 -3.92 1.55
C SER A 312 19.29 -5.36 1.75
N ILE A 313 19.10 -5.92 2.95
CA ILE A 313 19.43 -7.33 3.25
C ILE A 313 18.40 -8.24 2.59
N TYR A 314 17.12 -7.93 2.72
CA TYR A 314 16.03 -8.63 2.04
C TYR A 314 16.23 -8.68 0.52
N ASP A 315 16.51 -7.55 -0.12
CA ASP A 315 16.73 -7.45 -1.57
C ASP A 315 17.93 -8.30 -2.02
N ARG A 316 19.00 -8.37 -1.21
CA ARG A 316 20.15 -9.24 -1.49
C ARG A 316 19.80 -10.72 -1.39
N LEU A 317 19.10 -11.13 -0.34
CA LEU A 317 18.68 -12.53 -0.16
C LEU A 317 17.71 -12.96 -1.26
N ARG A 318 16.73 -12.12 -1.58
CA ARG A 318 15.78 -12.35 -2.66
C ARG A 318 16.49 -12.48 -4.01
N LYS A 319 17.43 -11.59 -4.33
CA LYS A 319 18.23 -11.70 -5.55
C LYS A 319 19.09 -12.97 -5.58
N ALA A 320 19.67 -13.37 -4.45
CA ALA A 320 20.47 -14.59 -4.35
C ALA A 320 19.64 -15.88 -4.50
N SER A 321 18.32 -15.82 -4.26
CA SER A 321 17.42 -16.95 -4.43
C SER A 321 17.08 -17.24 -5.90
N GLY A 322 17.48 -16.37 -6.83
CA GLY A 322 17.11 -16.42 -8.26
C GLY A 322 15.61 -16.23 -8.52
N GLY A 323 14.88 -15.79 -7.49
CA GLY A 323 13.44 -15.67 -7.47
C GLY A 323 12.96 -14.26 -7.81
N LEU A 324 11.80 -14.16 -8.46
CA LEU A 324 11.09 -12.91 -8.71
C LEU A 324 9.66 -13.02 -8.16
N ASP A 325 9.21 -12.03 -7.39
CA ASP A 325 7.80 -11.92 -7.02
C ASP A 325 6.99 -11.22 -8.12
N PHE A 326 5.68 -11.10 -7.93
CA PHE A 326 4.83 -10.42 -8.90
C PHE A 326 5.24 -8.96 -9.14
N GLN A 327 5.66 -8.24 -8.10
CA GLN A 327 6.02 -6.83 -8.21
C GLN A 327 7.31 -6.67 -9.03
N ASP A 328 8.27 -7.56 -8.86
CA ASP A 328 9.46 -7.66 -9.71
C ASP A 328 9.07 -7.93 -11.17
N LEU A 329 8.18 -8.89 -11.41
CA LEU A 329 7.73 -9.20 -12.76
C LEU A 329 7.13 -7.96 -13.43
N LEU A 330 6.27 -7.24 -12.70
CA LEU A 330 5.59 -6.04 -13.18
C LEU A 330 6.58 -4.91 -13.47
N LEU A 331 7.42 -4.56 -12.50
CA LEU A 331 8.37 -3.44 -12.62
C LEU A 331 9.40 -3.70 -13.72
N ARG A 332 9.92 -4.93 -13.83
CA ARG A 332 10.89 -5.31 -14.86
C ARG A 332 10.27 -5.35 -16.24
N ALA A 333 9.07 -5.90 -16.38
CA ALA A 333 8.35 -5.91 -17.65
C ALA A 333 8.03 -4.48 -18.12
N ALA A 334 7.54 -3.63 -17.23
CA ALA A 334 7.25 -2.23 -17.52
C ALA A 334 8.52 -1.46 -17.92
N ALA A 335 9.62 -1.63 -17.17
CA ALA A 335 10.90 -1.00 -17.47
C ALA A 335 11.45 -1.46 -18.83
N ALA A 336 11.38 -2.76 -19.13
CA ALA A 336 11.82 -3.34 -20.39
C ALA A 336 11.03 -2.77 -21.58
N LEU A 337 9.70 -2.75 -21.49
CA LEU A 337 8.83 -2.19 -22.53
C LEU A 337 9.07 -0.68 -22.74
N LYS A 338 9.23 0.09 -21.66
CA LYS A 338 9.45 1.55 -21.74
C LYS A 338 10.78 1.88 -22.40
N THR A 339 11.85 1.21 -21.98
CA THR A 339 13.23 1.58 -22.34
C THR A 339 13.73 0.93 -23.63
N ARG A 340 13.12 -0.16 -24.10
CA ARG A 340 13.63 -0.95 -25.24
C ARG A 340 12.60 -1.08 -26.37
N PRO A 341 12.67 -0.21 -27.39
CA PRO A 341 11.78 -0.29 -28.56
C PRO A 341 11.85 -1.63 -29.31
N GLY A 342 13.02 -2.28 -29.32
CA GLY A 342 13.20 -3.58 -29.99
C GLY A 342 12.37 -4.71 -29.38
N LEU A 343 12.13 -4.67 -28.07
CA LEU A 343 11.20 -5.59 -27.41
C LEU A 343 9.77 -5.35 -27.89
N ARG A 344 9.34 -4.08 -28.00
CA ARG A 344 8.00 -3.71 -28.46
C ARG A 344 7.71 -4.05 -29.92
N SER A 345 8.73 -4.22 -30.76
CA SER A 345 8.53 -4.64 -32.15
C SER A 345 8.38 -6.15 -32.32
N TYR A 346 8.74 -6.91 -31.28
CA TYR A 346 8.70 -8.36 -31.28
C TYR A 346 7.38 -8.92 -30.74
N PHE A 347 6.83 -8.25 -29.73
CA PHE A 347 5.47 -8.46 -29.20
C PHE A 347 4.46 -7.58 -29.94
#